data_AF-A0A7C3J1L4-F1
#
_entry.id   AF-A0A7C3J1L4-F1
#
_cell.length_a   1.000
_cell.length_b   1.000
_cell.length_c   1.000
_cell.angle_alpha   90.00
_cell.angle_beta   90.00
_cell.angle_gamma   90.00
#
_symmetry.space_group_name_H-M   'P 1'
#
loop_
_entity.id
_entity.type
_entity.pdbx_description
1 polymer ?
#
loop_
_entity_poly.entity_id
_entity_poly.type
_entity_poly.pdbx_seq_one_letter_code
_entity_poly.pdbx_strand_id
1 'polypeptide(L)'
;MKGALVFLAVFFVGILATIANPSLPPGLSIYYALGFPQTDYLLLGYPAPVFASAILNGVIYGIVVWLIYSVVSRSSKPKQQPAPQTQQPAAPKQ
;
A
#
# COMPACT_ATOMS: atom_id res chain seq x y z
N MET A 1 1.28 -3.85 11.79
CA MET A 1 1.48 -2.42 11.45
C MET A 1 2.32 -2.18 10.20
N LYS A 2 3.40 -2.96 9.94
CA LYS A 2 4.27 -2.74 8.76
C LYS A 2 3.54 -2.67 7.41
N GLY A 3 2.56 -3.54 7.16
CA GLY A 3 1.77 -3.49 5.91
C GLY A 3 0.97 -2.19 5.76
N ALA A 4 0.35 -1.69 6.82
CA ALA A 4 -0.40 -0.43 6.78
C ALA A 4 0.52 0.77 6.45
N LEU A 5 1.76 0.76 6.94
CA LEU A 5 2.76 1.77 6.57
C LEU A 5 3.13 1.69 5.09
N VAL A 6 3.27 0.49 4.53
CA VAL A 6 3.53 0.30 3.09
C VAL A 6 2.35 0.83 2.27
N PHE A 7 1.12 0.49 2.66
CA PHE A 7 -0.09 1.03 2.03
C PHE A 7 -0.07 2.56 2.04
N LEU A 8 0.16 3.17 3.21
CA LEU A 8 0.11 4.62 3.39
C LEU A 8 1.19 5.33 2.56
N ALA A 9 2.40 4.78 2.51
CA ALA A 9 3.47 5.32 1.69
C ALA A 9 3.09 5.33 0.20
N VAL A 10 2.60 4.19 -0.31
CA VAL A 10 2.18 4.06 -1.71
C VAL A 10 0.97 4.93 -2.02
N PHE A 11 0.04 5.06 -1.08
CA PHE A 11 -1.13 5.92 -1.21
C PHE A 11 -0.75 7.38 -1.45
N PHE A 12 0.11 7.95 -0.60
CA PHE A 12 0.56 9.34 -0.76
C PHE A 12 1.42 9.54 -2.00
N VAL A 13 2.33 8.61 -2.29
CA VAL A 13 3.11 8.64 -3.53
C VAL A 13 2.20 8.57 -4.75
N GLY A 14 1.18 7.72 -4.73
CA GLY A 14 0.20 7.57 -5.80
C GLY A 14 -0.64 8.83 -6.01
N ILE A 15 -1.01 9.54 -4.94
CA ILE A 15 -1.66 10.85 -5.03
C ILE A 15 -0.75 11.85 -5.74
N LEU A 16 0.49 12.03 -5.25
CA LEU A 16 1.42 13.00 -5.83
C LEU A 16 1.75 12.68 -7.29
N ALA A 17 1.95 11.40 -7.61
CA ALA A 17 2.19 10.93 -8.96
C ALA A 17 1.00 11.20 -9.88
N THR A 18 -0.24 11.00 -9.41
CA THR A 18 -1.44 11.27 -10.22
C THR A 18 -1.71 12.76 -10.38
N ILE A 19 -1.42 13.60 -9.38
CA ILE A 19 -1.53 15.05 -9.55
C ILE A 19 -0.51 15.54 -10.59
N ALA A 20 0.73 15.03 -10.54
CA ALA A 20 1.76 15.35 -11.52
C ALA A 20 1.47 14.79 -12.93
N ASN A 21 0.79 13.65 -13.00
CA ASN A 21 0.35 13.04 -14.26
C ASN A 21 -1.09 12.50 -14.15
N PRO A 22 -2.11 13.33 -14.43
CA PRO A 22 -3.53 12.95 -14.27
C PRO A 22 -3.99 11.83 -15.19
N SER A 23 -3.24 11.55 -16.27
CA SER A 23 -3.56 10.48 -17.22
C SER A 23 -3.29 9.08 -16.69
N LEU A 24 -2.73 8.95 -15.47
CA LEU A 24 -2.48 7.66 -14.85
C LEU A 24 -3.81 6.89 -14.67
N PRO A 25 -3.96 5.71 -15.30
CA PRO A 25 -5.12 4.87 -15.07
C PRO A 25 -5.06 4.25 -13.66
N PRO A 26 -6.13 3.63 -13.16
CA PRO A 26 -7.49 3.63 -13.72
C PRO A 26 -8.37 4.78 -13.19
N GLY A 27 -7.83 5.71 -12.39
CA GLY A 27 -8.59 6.68 -11.59
C GLY A 27 -9.61 7.49 -12.39
N LEU A 28 -9.18 8.16 -13.47
CA LEU A 28 -10.09 8.91 -14.33
C LEU A 28 -11.11 8.01 -15.02
N SER A 29 -10.69 6.83 -15.49
CA SER A 29 -11.58 5.88 -16.15
C SER A 29 -12.71 5.43 -15.21
N ILE A 30 -12.39 5.17 -13.94
CA ILE A 30 -13.38 4.83 -12.91
C ILE A 30 -14.28 6.03 -12.63
N TYR A 31 -13.71 7.23 -12.48
CA TYR A 31 -14.47 8.45 -12.23
C TYR A 31 -15.54 8.68 -13.31
N TYR A 32 -15.18 8.57 -14.59
CA TYR A 32 -16.15 8.71 -15.68
C TYR A 32 -17.09 7.51 -15.82
N ALA A 33 -16.62 6.29 -15.53
CA ALA A 33 -17.48 5.09 -15.52
C ALA A 33 -18.58 5.18 -14.45
N LEU A 34 -18.34 5.90 -13.35
CA LEU A 34 -19.35 6.20 -12.33
C LEU A 34 -20.33 7.32 -12.74
N GLY A 35 -20.19 7.88 -13.94
CA GLY A 35 -21.08 8.92 -14.47
C GLY A 35 -20.83 10.30 -13.90
N PHE A 36 -19.69 10.54 -13.24
CA PHE A 36 -19.37 11.87 -12.74
C PHE A 36 -19.04 12.84 -13.89
N PRO A 37 -19.52 14.08 -13.81
CA PRO A 37 -19.32 15.05 -14.87
C PRO A 37 -17.86 15.52 -14.92
N GLN A 38 -17.41 15.88 -16.13
CA GLN A 38 -16.23 16.73 -16.28
C GLN A 38 -16.53 18.09 -15.63
N THR A 39 -15.62 18.56 -14.79
CA THR A 39 -15.77 19.85 -14.12
C THR A 39 -14.45 20.60 -14.17
N ASP A 40 -14.54 21.90 -14.50
CA ASP A 40 -13.39 22.80 -14.55
C ASP A 40 -13.18 23.56 -13.24
N TYR A 41 -13.95 23.21 -12.19
CA TYR A 41 -13.74 23.78 -10.87
C TYR A 41 -12.38 23.35 -10.32
N LEU A 42 -11.58 24.35 -9.96
CA LEU A 42 -10.21 24.16 -9.51
C LEU A 42 -10.14 23.97 -8.00
N LEU A 43 -9.52 22.88 -7.58
CA LEU A 43 -9.09 22.61 -6.22
C LEU A 43 -7.57 22.80 -6.19
N LEU A 44 -7.04 23.69 -5.36
CA LEU A 44 -5.59 23.93 -5.27
C LEU A 44 -4.87 24.12 -6.63
N GLY A 45 -5.56 24.70 -7.61
CA GLY A 45 -5.04 24.95 -8.96
C GLY A 45 -5.19 23.81 -9.98
N TYR A 46 -5.79 22.67 -9.61
CA TYR A 46 -6.06 21.55 -10.54
C TYR A 46 -7.56 21.25 -10.64
N PRO A 47 -8.06 20.72 -11.77
CA PRO A 47 -9.47 20.35 -11.91
C PRO A 47 -9.90 19.30 -10.88
N ALA A 48 -11.12 19.39 -10.36
CA ALA A 48 -11.66 18.46 -9.37
C ALA A 48 -11.58 16.96 -9.77
N PRO A 49 -11.80 16.56 -11.04
CA PRO A 49 -11.63 15.16 -11.46
C PRO A 49 -10.20 14.63 -11.24
N VAL A 50 -9.18 15.50 -11.29
CA VAL A 50 -7.79 15.13 -11.04
C VAL A 50 -7.62 14.67 -9.59
N PHE A 51 -8.19 15.38 -8.61
CA PHE A 51 -8.10 14.96 -7.20
C PHE A 51 -8.85 13.67 -6.93
N ALA A 52 -10.06 13.53 -7.48
CA ALA A 52 -10.82 12.30 -7.37
C ALA A 52 -10.04 11.13 -7.96
N SER A 53 -9.46 11.30 -9.14
CA SER A 53 -8.60 10.30 -9.78
C SER A 53 -7.35 9.98 -8.97
N ALA A 54 -6.73 10.98 -8.33
CA ALA A 54 -5.55 10.80 -7.50
C ALA A 54 -5.84 9.97 -6.25
N ILE A 55 -6.98 10.21 -5.60
CA ILE A 55 -7.44 9.40 -4.46
C ILE A 55 -7.73 7.97 -4.93
N LEU A 56 -8.47 7.79 -6.03
CA LEU A 56 -8.78 6.47 -6.58
C LEU A 56 -7.52 5.68 -6.91
N ASN A 57 -6.57 6.27 -7.63
CA ASN A 57 -5.28 5.67 -7.96
C ASN A 57 -4.47 5.35 -6.69
N GLY A 58 -4.39 6.29 -5.75
CA GLY A 58 -3.70 6.08 -4.48
C GLY A 58 -4.24 4.86 -3.72
N VAL A 59 -5.57 4.73 -3.62
CA VAL A 59 -6.20 3.58 -2.97
C VAL A 59 -5.91 2.28 -3.73
N ILE A 60 -6.10 2.26 -5.05
CA ILE A 60 -5.94 1.06 -5.86
C ILE A 60 -4.49 0.56 -5.83
N TYR A 61 -3.54 1.44 -6.10
CA TYR A 61 -2.12 1.09 -6.05
C TYR A 61 -1.66 0.75 -4.64
N GLY A 62 -2.16 1.48 -3.63
CA GLY A 62 -1.92 1.15 -2.23
C GLY A 62 -2.35 -0.27 -1.91
N ILE A 63 -3.58 -0.66 -2.27
CA ILE A 63 -4.11 -2.01 -2.04
C ILE A 63 -3.26 -3.05 -2.79
N VAL A 64 -2.96 -2.84 -4.07
CA VAL A 64 -2.18 -3.79 -4.87
C VAL A 64 -0.79 -4.03 -4.25
N VAL A 65 -0.05 -2.97 -3.95
CA VAL A 65 1.30 -3.10 -3.37
C VAL A 65 1.23 -3.68 -1.95
N TRP A 66 0.24 -3.28 -1.15
CA TRP A 66 0.04 -3.85 0.18
C TRP A 66 -0.26 -5.36 0.14
N LEU A 67 -1.08 -5.81 -0.83
CA LEU A 67 -1.37 -7.22 -1.03
C LEU A 67 -0.10 -7.99 -1.43
N ILE A 68 0.67 -7.47 -2.40
CA ILE A 68 1.96 -8.06 -2.81
C ILE A 68 2.88 -8.18 -1.59
N TYR A 69 3.05 -7.10 -0.83
CA TYR A 69 3.87 -7.08 0.38
C TYR A 69 3.39 -8.13 1.40
N SER A 70 2.08 -8.25 1.59
CA SER A 70 1.48 -9.18 2.55
C SER A 70 1.72 -10.64 2.15
N VAL A 71 1.65 -10.96 0.86
CA VAL A 71 1.94 -12.31 0.35
C VAL A 71 3.43 -12.63 0.47
N VAL A 72 4.31 -11.75 0.00
CA VAL A 72 5.78 -11.97 0.03
C VAL A 72 6.30 -12.08 1.46
N SER A 73 5.85 -11.21 2.36
CA SER A 73 6.28 -11.24 3.77
C SER A 73 5.80 -12.48 4.53
N ARG A 74 4.68 -13.09 4.11
CA ARG A 74 4.19 -14.35 4.71
C ARG A 74 5.05 -15.55 4.31
N SER A 75 5.52 -15.58 3.06
CA SER A 75 6.39 -16.65 2.53
C SER A 75 7.83 -16.56 3.06
N SER A 76 8.25 -15.40 3.55
CA SER A 76 9.64 -15.13 3.92
C SER A 76 9.97 -15.40 5.39
N LYS A 77 9.12 -16.07 6.18
CA LYS A 77 9.47 -16.42 7.57
C LYS A 77 10.53 -17.54 7.56
N PRO A 78 11.80 -17.27 7.93
CA PRO A 78 12.74 -18.34 8.17
C PRO A 78 12.23 -19.12 9.38
N LYS A 79 12.24 -20.44 9.27
CA LYS A 79 12.02 -21.37 10.37
C LYS A 79 12.89 -20.89 11.54
N GLN A 80 12.27 -20.39 12.61
CA GLN A 80 13.00 -20.07 13.84
C GLN A 80 13.82 -21.30 14.19
N GLN A 81 15.14 -21.17 14.15
CA GLN A 81 16.03 -22.17 14.73
C GLN A 81 15.55 -22.39 16.16
N PRO A 82 15.28 -23.64 16.57
CA PRO A 82 15.01 -23.95 17.96
C PRO A 82 16.11 -23.34 18.81
N ALA A 83 15.74 -22.62 19.87
CA ALA A 83 16.68 -22.05 20.82
C ALA A 83 17.73 -23.12 21.21
N PRO A 84 19.00 -22.75 21.42
CA PRO A 84 19.99 -23.67 21.96
C PRO A 84 19.40 -24.28 23.24
N GLN A 85 19.21 -25.60 23.25
CA GLN A 85 18.83 -26.33 24.44
C GLN A 85 19.85 -25.97 25.52
N THR A 86 19.40 -25.28 26.57
CA THR A 86 20.17 -25.07 27.77
C THR A 86 20.61 -26.45 28.22
N GLN A 87 21.90 -26.74 28.05
CA GLN A 87 22.51 -27.96 28.56
C GLN A 87 22.24 -27.99 30.06
N GLN A 88 21.34 -28.88 30.47
CA GLN A 88 21.05 -29.15 31.86
C GLN A 88 22.34 -29.73 32.48
N PRO A 89 22.96 -29.08 33.46
CA PRO A 89 24.11 -29.65 34.13
C PRO A 89 23.68 -30.95 34.80
N ALA A 90 24.38 -32.04 34.50
CA ALA A 90 24.14 -33.34 35.10
C ALA A 90 24.12 -33.21 36.62
N ALA A 91 23.05 -33.71 37.25
CA ALA A 91 22.94 -33.77 38.70
C ALA A 91 24.15 -34.55 39.28
N PRO A 92 24.78 -34.07 40.37
CA PRO A 92 25.79 -34.87 41.04
C PRO A 92 25.09 -36.08 41.67
N LYS A 93 25.57 -37.28 41.33
CA LYS A 93 25.22 -38.49 42.06
C LYS A 93 25.84 -38.41 43.45
N GLN A 94 25.02 -38.33 44.49
CA GLN A 94 25.32 -38.84 45.83
C GLN A 94 24.03 -39.40 46.43
#